data_AF-A0A395MNF2-F1
#
_entry.id   AF-A0A395MNF2-F1
#
_cell.length_a   1.000
_cell.length_b   1.000
_cell.length_c   1.000
_cell.angle_alpha   90.00
_cell.angle_beta   90.00
_cell.angle_gamma   90.00
#
_symmetry.space_group_name_H-M   'P 1'
#
loop_
_entity.id
_entity.type
_entity.pdbx_description
1 polymer ?
#
loop_
_entity_poly.entity_id
_entity_poly.type
_entity_poly.pdbx_seq_one_letter_code
_entity_poly.pdbx_strand_id
1 'polypeptide(L)'
;MAEERAEKMTSPEGTDHGPLRIRPLASSVSDLGPEILSLPERLDLLRDNAEVQRVTPRITSLAYKKDTVIGKLLKQLDIDIKMIVERCPPQWYEDDTLWNIVQECCIQAVPHGHLDSTYYFISNYPRSRDEYSEAKYERFEKRMESFKKIWARFWAISLNRCRGGPTLFVPPRAFSRSETEMPLRDPPRYLFRVYDSKSKGINSPKIIASVRHSAMEPPIPKINILFGNTKQPPTDEEKQSASKKLHSHLIGPNLNDETEKAEILQHDNLVSWSSSLLYVIQYANSRFCKLGEDVVICAVDTTQFPKGQFVRDMDLLEYFSHGDLTDEEKAFSKLRRSGVRDNNGEYLSQGMLHVEGRSCTLSLRALKEAGLWDLYPEFNINVATLGAPVRSECETYVDLLRGFWGDQCATTKKHIELARNIAAKCFGAFSETDMALLLLAFHKRELATEGTTSYLRDEPMEVSRYWDLTCRLKKLRAAGSLDDLFVLKLDDGTSRAE
;
A
#
# COMPACT_ATOMS: atom_id res chain seq x y z
N MET A 1 -62.12 7.56 16.12
CA MET A 1 -62.39 6.21 15.57
C MET A 1 -61.02 5.67 15.16
N ALA A 2 -60.28 5.03 16.08
CA ALA A 2 -60.42 3.62 16.51
C ALA A 2 -59.96 2.69 15.36
N GLU A 3 -58.98 1.78 15.42
CA GLU A 3 -58.15 1.06 16.42
C GLU A 3 -56.86 0.63 15.65
N GLU A 4 -55.61 0.65 16.13
CA GLU A 4 -54.95 -0.14 17.20
C GLU A 4 -55.00 -1.67 17.03
N ARG A 5 -53.85 -2.30 16.68
CA ARG A 5 -53.22 -3.34 17.54
C ARG A 5 -51.87 -3.85 17.03
N ALA A 6 -50.98 -4.02 18.01
CA ALA A 6 -49.62 -4.50 17.96
C ALA A 6 -49.50 -5.95 18.49
N GLU A 7 -48.25 -6.45 18.44
CA GLU A 7 -47.68 -7.66 19.08
C GLU A 7 -47.89 -8.99 18.32
N LYS A 8 -46.93 -9.94 18.22
CA LYS A 8 -45.72 -10.21 19.01
C LYS A 8 -44.75 -11.16 18.27
N MET A 9 -43.48 -11.07 18.68
CA MET A 9 -42.27 -11.88 18.42
C MET A 9 -42.42 -13.39 18.10
N THR A 10 -41.54 -13.90 17.23
CA THR A 10 -40.61 -15.02 17.53
C THR A 10 -39.53 -15.16 16.42
N SER A 11 -38.26 -15.01 16.80
CA SER A 11 -37.07 -15.63 16.17
C SER A 11 -36.80 -16.96 16.91
N PRO A 12 -35.88 -17.89 16.49
CA PRO A 12 -34.61 -17.64 15.80
C PRO A 12 -34.13 -18.75 14.80
N GLU A 13 -32.87 -18.56 14.35
CA GLU A 13 -31.95 -19.52 13.68
C GLU A 13 -32.16 -19.72 12.17
N GLY A 14 -31.15 -19.62 11.30
CA GLY A 14 -29.73 -19.32 11.44
C GLY A 14 -29.09 -19.54 10.07
N THR A 15 -28.14 -18.69 9.65
CA THR A 15 -27.21 -19.03 8.56
C THR A 15 -25.91 -18.26 8.75
N ASP A 16 -24.91 -19.07 9.07
CA ASP A 16 -23.47 -18.94 8.92
C ASP A 16 -23.01 -17.97 7.81
N HIS A 17 -22.30 -16.90 8.19
CA HIS A 17 -21.53 -16.07 7.27
C HIS A 17 -20.10 -15.89 7.80
N GLY A 18 -19.20 -16.65 7.17
CA GLY A 18 -17.75 -16.59 7.35
C GLY A 18 -17.11 -15.27 6.87
N PRO A 19 -15.77 -15.19 6.93
CA PRO A 19 -15.03 -13.94 6.80
C PRO A 19 -15.12 -13.34 5.39
N LEU A 20 -15.22 -12.01 5.37
CA LEU A 20 -15.32 -11.11 4.22
C LEU A 20 -14.39 -11.55 3.06
N ARG A 21 -15.01 -12.01 1.97
CA ARG A 21 -14.33 -12.24 0.68
C ARG A 21 -13.84 -10.92 0.10
N ILE A 22 -12.54 -10.88 -0.19
CA ILE A 22 -11.91 -9.91 -1.10
C ILE A 22 -12.60 -10.05 -2.47
N ARG A 23 -13.23 -9.00 -2.97
CA ARG A 23 -13.80 -8.97 -4.33
C ARG A 23 -12.65 -8.91 -5.34
N PRO A 24 -12.68 -9.73 -6.42
CA PRO A 24 -11.78 -9.52 -7.55
C PRO A 24 -12.13 -8.20 -8.26
N LEU A 25 -11.09 -7.56 -8.77
CA LEU A 25 -11.13 -6.38 -9.62
C LEU A 25 -12.05 -6.59 -10.83
N ALA A 26 -13.15 -5.83 -10.87
CA ALA A 26 -14.01 -5.75 -12.03
C ALA A 26 -13.33 -4.84 -13.07
N SER A 27 -12.82 -5.42 -14.15
CA SER A 27 -12.66 -4.70 -15.42
C SER A 27 -14.02 -4.66 -16.12
N SER A 28 -14.34 -3.53 -16.76
CA SER A 28 -15.56 -3.34 -17.51
C SER A 28 -15.58 -4.27 -18.73
N VAL A 29 -16.34 -5.36 -18.63
CA VAL A 29 -16.89 -6.08 -19.79
C VAL A 29 -18.37 -6.23 -19.50
N SER A 30 -19.19 -5.51 -20.27
CA SER A 30 -20.63 -5.60 -20.27
C SER A 30 -21.09 -6.99 -20.70
N ASP A 31 -22.12 -7.49 -20.02
CA ASP A 31 -22.98 -8.62 -20.37
C ASP A 31 -22.33 -10.00 -20.53
N LEU A 32 -22.29 -10.74 -19.42
CA LEU A 32 -22.75 -12.12 -19.26
C LEU A 32 -22.84 -12.40 -17.74
N GLY A 33 -24.04 -12.73 -17.23
CA GLY A 33 -24.26 -12.96 -15.79
C GLY A 33 -23.41 -14.13 -15.27
N PRO A 34 -22.91 -14.08 -14.01
CA PRO A 34 -22.11 -15.18 -13.50
C PRO A 34 -23.05 -16.29 -13.01
N GLU A 35 -23.25 -17.32 -13.83
CA GLU A 35 -23.63 -18.62 -13.29
C GLU A 35 -22.51 -19.07 -12.34
N ILE A 36 -22.82 -19.14 -11.04
CA ILE A 36 -21.87 -19.61 -10.04
C ILE A 36 -21.79 -21.14 -10.19
N LEU A 37 -20.90 -21.59 -11.07
CA LEU A 37 -20.58 -23.01 -11.24
C LEU A 37 -20.16 -23.65 -9.92
N SER A 38 -20.54 -24.91 -9.72
CA SER A 38 -20.13 -25.70 -8.57
C SER A 38 -18.62 -26.00 -8.62
N LEU A 39 -18.00 -26.27 -7.46
CA LEU A 39 -16.55 -26.58 -7.40
C LEU A 39 -16.16 -27.78 -8.28
N PRO A 40 -16.94 -28.89 -8.36
CA PRO A 40 -16.65 -29.99 -9.29
C PRO A 40 -16.64 -29.57 -10.77
N GLU A 41 -17.65 -28.80 -11.20
CA GLU A 41 -17.75 -28.32 -12.60
C GLU A 41 -16.58 -27.40 -12.95
N ARG A 42 -16.16 -26.55 -12.01
CA ARG A 42 -14.98 -25.70 -12.19
C ARG A 42 -13.68 -26.50 -12.25
N LEU A 43 -13.56 -27.58 -11.48
CA LEU A 43 -12.37 -28.44 -11.50
C LEU A 43 -12.23 -29.17 -12.84
N ASP A 44 -13.34 -29.58 -13.45
CA ASP A 44 -13.33 -30.19 -14.78
C ASP A 44 -12.95 -29.17 -15.85
N LEU A 45 -13.47 -27.93 -15.77
CA LEU A 45 -13.04 -26.84 -16.65
C LEU A 45 -11.54 -26.52 -16.54
N LEU A 46 -10.99 -26.51 -15.31
CA LEU A 46 -9.56 -26.30 -15.09
C LEU A 46 -8.69 -27.44 -15.62
N ARG A 47 -9.20 -28.68 -15.58
CA ARG A 47 -8.52 -29.85 -16.12
C ARG A 47 -8.35 -29.74 -17.63
N ASP A 48 -9.38 -29.24 -18.31
CA ASP A 48 -9.43 -29.15 -19.77
C ASP A 48 -8.87 -27.84 -20.32
N ASN A 49 -8.58 -26.86 -19.44
CA ASN A 49 -7.97 -25.59 -19.84
C ASN A 49 -6.48 -25.76 -20.18
N ALA A 50 -6.17 -25.78 -21.48
CA ALA A 50 -4.83 -25.97 -22.02
C ALA A 50 -3.79 -24.95 -21.49
N GLU A 51 -4.17 -23.69 -21.28
CA GLU A 51 -3.27 -22.66 -20.77
C GLU A 51 -2.92 -22.87 -19.30
N VAL A 52 -3.91 -23.27 -18.49
CA VAL A 52 -3.68 -23.65 -17.09
C VAL A 52 -2.72 -24.83 -17.01
N GLN A 53 -2.88 -25.84 -17.87
CA GLN A 53 -1.98 -26.99 -17.93
C GLN A 53 -0.57 -26.62 -18.42
N ARG A 54 -0.44 -25.59 -19.26
CA ARG A 54 0.85 -25.10 -19.77
C ARG A 54 1.62 -24.29 -18.72
N VAL A 55 0.94 -23.44 -17.96
CA VAL A 55 1.57 -22.45 -17.05
C VAL A 55 1.85 -23.02 -15.67
N THR A 56 0.98 -23.85 -15.11
CA THR A 56 1.13 -24.40 -13.75
C THR A 56 2.44 -25.20 -13.56
N PRO A 57 2.89 -26.06 -14.50
CA PRO A 57 4.19 -26.72 -14.40
C PRO A 57 5.37 -25.74 -14.34
N ARG A 58 5.27 -24.58 -15.00
CA ARG A 58 6.30 -23.54 -14.96
C ARG A 58 6.36 -22.89 -13.59
N ILE A 59 5.21 -22.55 -13.00
CA ILE A 59 5.12 -21.98 -11.65
C ILE A 59 5.71 -22.95 -10.61
N THR A 60 5.30 -24.23 -10.67
CA THR A 60 5.81 -25.25 -9.75
C THR A 60 7.31 -25.50 -9.93
N SER A 61 7.85 -25.34 -11.15
CA SER A 61 9.29 -25.43 -11.41
C SER A 61 10.14 -24.30 -10.82
N LEU A 62 9.52 -23.19 -10.37
CA LEU A 62 10.21 -22.11 -9.66
C LEU A 62 10.72 -22.56 -8.29
N ALA A 63 10.12 -23.62 -7.71
CA ALA A 63 10.57 -24.22 -6.46
C ALA A 63 11.97 -24.80 -6.58
N TYR A 64 12.76 -24.59 -5.54
CA TYR A 64 14.09 -25.19 -5.46
C TYR A 64 13.94 -26.71 -5.31
N LYS A 65 14.59 -27.50 -6.20
CA LYS A 65 14.44 -28.98 -6.26
C LYS A 65 14.69 -29.72 -4.93
N LYS A 66 15.33 -29.08 -3.95
CA LYS A 66 15.66 -29.68 -2.64
C LYS A 66 14.66 -29.35 -1.52
N ASP A 67 13.71 -28.45 -1.74
CA ASP A 67 12.76 -28.04 -0.70
C ASP A 67 11.49 -28.90 -0.70
N THR A 68 11.51 -29.95 0.12
CA THR A 68 10.39 -30.88 0.27
C THR A 68 9.15 -30.25 0.92
N VAL A 69 9.29 -29.12 1.62
CA VAL A 69 8.17 -28.41 2.24
C VAL A 69 7.42 -27.60 1.20
N ILE A 70 8.14 -26.79 0.41
CA ILE A 70 7.55 -26.01 -0.68
C ILE A 70 6.88 -26.93 -1.69
N GLY A 71 7.50 -28.07 -2.02
CA GLY A 71 6.91 -29.08 -2.89
C GLY A 71 5.57 -29.62 -2.39
N LYS A 72 5.42 -29.83 -1.07
CA LYS A 72 4.14 -30.26 -0.47
C LYS A 72 3.08 -29.15 -0.53
N LEU A 73 3.45 -27.91 -0.24
CA LEU A 73 2.53 -26.76 -0.30
C LEU A 73 2.02 -26.52 -1.72
N LEU A 74 2.91 -26.55 -2.71
CA LEU A 74 2.54 -26.42 -4.12
C LEU A 74 1.57 -27.52 -4.58
N LYS A 75 1.78 -28.77 -4.11
CA LYS A 75 0.87 -29.88 -4.42
C LYS A 75 -0.49 -29.70 -3.75
N GLN A 76 -0.51 -29.26 -2.49
CA GLN A 76 -1.76 -29.08 -1.74
C GLN A 76 -2.61 -27.92 -2.31
N LEU A 77 -1.95 -26.82 -2.70
CA LEU A 77 -2.59 -25.61 -3.20
C LEU A 77 -2.64 -25.56 -4.73
N ASP A 78 -2.45 -26.70 -5.41
CA ASP A 78 -2.44 -26.77 -6.89
C ASP A 78 -3.75 -26.26 -7.49
N ILE A 79 -4.89 -26.58 -6.87
CA ILE A 79 -6.21 -26.09 -7.31
C ILE A 79 -6.29 -24.58 -7.18
N ASP A 80 -5.89 -24.01 -6.04
CA ASP A 80 -5.91 -22.56 -5.81
C ASP A 80 -4.97 -21.82 -6.78
N ILE A 81 -3.79 -22.39 -7.08
CA ILE A 81 -2.87 -21.86 -8.09
C ILE A 81 -3.52 -21.89 -9.48
N LYS A 82 -4.17 -22.99 -9.86
CA LYS A 82 -4.88 -23.09 -11.15
C LYS A 82 -6.02 -22.08 -11.25
N MET A 83 -6.76 -21.86 -10.15
CA MET A 83 -7.80 -20.83 -10.09
C MET A 83 -7.23 -19.41 -10.22
N ILE A 84 -6.03 -19.15 -9.69
CA ILE A 84 -5.34 -17.87 -9.91
C ILE A 84 -4.96 -17.73 -11.38
N VAL A 85 -4.33 -18.76 -11.97
CA VAL A 85 -3.96 -18.77 -13.40
C VAL A 85 -5.18 -18.50 -14.27
N GLU A 86 -6.31 -19.17 -14.04
CA GLU A 86 -7.57 -19.00 -14.78
C GLU A 86 -8.11 -17.56 -14.73
N ARG A 87 -7.99 -16.89 -13.58
CA ARG A 87 -8.45 -15.50 -13.41
C ARG A 87 -7.54 -14.48 -14.09
N CYS A 88 -6.29 -14.86 -14.38
CA CYS A 88 -5.35 -14.01 -15.10
C CYS A 88 -5.70 -14.00 -16.60
N PRO A 89 -5.87 -12.84 -17.23
CA PRO A 89 -6.13 -12.72 -18.67
C PRO A 89 -5.11 -13.48 -19.55
N PRO A 90 -5.55 -14.04 -20.69
CA PRO A 90 -4.67 -14.79 -21.59
C PRO A 90 -3.41 -14.06 -22.07
N GLN A 91 -3.51 -12.74 -22.25
CA GLN A 91 -2.39 -11.86 -22.58
C GLN A 91 -1.28 -11.81 -21.51
N TRP A 92 -1.47 -12.46 -20.36
CA TRP A 92 -0.47 -12.54 -19.28
C TRP A 92 0.35 -13.84 -19.31
N TYR A 93 0.13 -14.75 -20.27
CA TYR A 93 0.84 -16.04 -20.34
C TYR A 93 2.05 -16.08 -21.29
N GLU A 94 2.52 -14.94 -21.78
CA GLU A 94 3.79 -14.82 -22.51
C GLU A 94 4.99 -15.01 -21.55
N ASP A 95 6.14 -15.41 -22.09
CA ASP A 95 7.35 -15.67 -21.28
C ASP A 95 7.79 -14.45 -20.46
N ASP A 96 7.51 -13.24 -20.97
CA ASP A 96 7.82 -11.98 -20.32
C ASP A 96 6.72 -11.47 -19.37
N THR A 97 5.59 -12.19 -19.24
CA THR A 97 4.44 -11.80 -18.41
C THR A 97 4.11 -12.78 -17.27
N LEU A 98 4.84 -13.90 -17.15
CA LEU A 98 4.69 -14.87 -16.04
C LEU A 98 4.74 -14.21 -14.66
N TRP A 99 5.46 -13.09 -14.53
CA TRP A 99 5.54 -12.32 -13.29
C TRP A 99 4.17 -11.87 -12.76
N ASN A 100 3.17 -11.62 -13.62
CA ASN A 100 1.83 -11.20 -13.20
C ASN A 100 1.17 -12.27 -12.31
N ILE A 101 1.27 -13.53 -12.75
CA ILE A 101 0.67 -14.66 -12.04
C ILE A 101 1.43 -14.93 -10.75
N VAL A 102 2.77 -14.90 -10.81
CA VAL A 102 3.62 -15.08 -9.63
C VAL A 102 3.39 -13.94 -8.62
N GLN A 103 3.10 -12.73 -9.09
CA GLN A 103 2.74 -11.60 -8.25
C GLN A 103 1.41 -11.82 -7.55
N GLU A 104 0.38 -12.27 -8.27
CA GLU A 104 -0.90 -12.60 -7.65
C GLU A 104 -0.75 -13.73 -6.63
N CYS A 105 0.00 -14.79 -6.95
CA CYS A 105 0.33 -15.83 -5.97
C CYS A 105 1.04 -15.26 -4.73
N CYS A 106 1.96 -14.30 -4.92
CA CYS A 106 2.66 -13.66 -3.82
C CYS A 106 1.72 -12.83 -2.93
N ILE A 107 0.73 -12.15 -3.51
CA ILE A 107 -0.30 -11.41 -2.78
C ILE A 107 -1.21 -12.37 -2.02
N GLN A 108 -1.60 -13.49 -2.64
CA GLN A 108 -2.49 -14.49 -2.03
C GLN A 108 -1.82 -15.39 -0.98
N ALA A 109 -0.49 -15.38 -0.88
CA ALA A 109 0.28 -16.20 0.07
C ALA A 109 0.35 -15.64 1.50
N VAL A 110 -0.30 -14.49 1.76
CA VAL A 110 -0.41 -13.85 3.07
C VAL A 110 -1.54 -14.48 3.91
N PRO A 111 -1.59 -14.25 5.24
CA PRO A 111 -2.69 -14.73 6.06
C PRO A 111 -4.07 -14.35 5.50
N HIS A 112 -5.00 -15.31 5.52
CA HIS A 112 -6.35 -15.21 4.94
C HIS A 112 -6.44 -15.12 3.40
N GLY A 113 -5.32 -15.13 2.68
CA GLY A 113 -5.31 -15.24 1.23
C GLY A 113 -5.61 -16.67 0.75
N HIS A 114 -5.87 -16.82 -0.56
CA HIS A 114 -6.17 -18.14 -1.15
C HIS A 114 -5.00 -19.12 -1.07
N LEU A 115 -3.78 -18.63 -0.97
CA LEU A 115 -2.58 -19.44 -0.79
C LEU A 115 -2.05 -19.38 0.64
N ASP A 116 -2.90 -19.08 1.64
CA ASP A 116 -2.48 -19.06 3.04
C ASP A 116 -2.02 -20.47 3.49
N SER A 117 -0.73 -20.58 3.83
CA SER A 117 -0.14 -21.82 4.32
C SER A 117 -0.80 -22.35 5.61
N THR A 118 -1.57 -21.54 6.35
CA THR A 118 -2.34 -21.98 7.52
C THR A 118 -3.34 -23.08 7.16
N TYR A 119 -3.95 -23.03 5.97
CA TYR A 119 -4.89 -24.07 5.52
C TYR A 119 -4.20 -25.45 5.37
N TYR A 120 -2.93 -25.46 4.98
CA TYR A 120 -2.13 -26.70 4.97
C TYR A 120 -1.98 -27.27 6.39
N PHE A 121 -1.74 -26.41 7.40
CA PHE A 121 -1.60 -26.87 8.79
C PHE A 121 -2.92 -27.37 9.38
N ILE A 122 -4.02 -26.63 9.17
CA ILE A 122 -5.36 -27.03 9.63
C ILE A 122 -5.78 -28.39 9.04
N SER A 123 -5.35 -28.68 7.81
CA SER A 123 -5.71 -29.92 7.12
C SER A 123 -4.83 -31.12 7.51
N ASN A 124 -3.60 -30.89 7.98
CA ASN A 124 -2.60 -31.94 8.19
C ASN A 124 -2.21 -32.17 9.67
N TYR A 125 -2.76 -31.40 10.61
CA TYR A 125 -2.47 -31.53 12.05
C TYR A 125 -3.79 -31.59 12.87
N PRO A 126 -3.82 -32.38 13.96
CA PRO A 126 -5.05 -32.63 14.73
C PRO A 126 -5.56 -31.37 15.47
N ARG A 127 -6.89 -31.35 15.70
CA ARG A 127 -7.72 -30.15 15.90
C ARG A 127 -7.92 -29.68 17.36
N SER A 128 -7.19 -30.18 18.35
CA SER A 128 -7.40 -29.73 19.74
C SER A 128 -6.13 -29.31 20.47
N ARG A 129 -6.19 -28.11 21.09
CA ARG A 129 -5.22 -27.64 22.08
C ARG A 129 -5.10 -28.63 23.26
N ASP A 130 -6.16 -29.39 23.54
CA ASP A 130 -6.25 -30.34 24.65
C ASP A 130 -5.49 -31.67 24.39
N GLU A 131 -5.08 -31.94 23.14
CA GLU A 131 -4.29 -33.13 22.78
C GLU A 131 -2.76 -32.90 22.90
N TYR A 132 -2.34 -31.65 23.14
CA TYR A 132 -0.94 -31.27 23.20
C TYR A 132 -0.58 -30.77 24.60
N SER A 133 0.57 -31.21 25.13
CA SER A 133 1.19 -30.45 26.22
C SER A 133 1.55 -29.05 25.72
N GLU A 134 1.53 -28.05 26.61
CA GLU A 134 1.80 -26.64 26.26
C GLU A 134 3.12 -26.49 25.46
N ALA A 135 4.16 -27.22 25.86
CA ALA A 135 5.46 -27.23 25.17
C ALA A 135 5.40 -27.80 23.73
N LYS A 136 4.49 -28.74 23.46
CA LYS A 136 4.32 -29.34 22.13
C LYS A 136 3.48 -28.43 21.24
N TYR A 137 2.49 -27.72 21.81
CA TYR A 137 1.72 -26.68 21.11
C TYR A 137 2.61 -25.48 20.74
N GLU A 138 3.44 -25.00 21.67
CA GLU A 138 4.38 -23.89 21.39
C GLU A 138 5.37 -24.24 20.27
N ARG A 139 5.88 -25.48 20.24
CA ARG A 139 6.74 -25.97 19.13
C ARG A 139 5.99 -26.03 17.80
N PHE A 140 4.70 -26.37 17.84
CA PHE A 140 3.86 -26.39 16.64
C PHE A 140 3.63 -24.96 16.10
N GLU A 141 3.25 -24.01 16.95
CA GLU A 141 3.09 -22.59 16.60
C GLU A 141 4.38 -22.01 15.98
N LYS A 142 5.53 -22.22 16.64
CA LYS A 142 6.84 -21.79 16.11
C LYS A 142 7.14 -22.39 14.74
N ARG A 143 6.75 -23.65 14.51
CA ARG A 143 6.93 -24.32 13.22
C ARG A 143 5.97 -23.74 12.17
N MET A 144 4.69 -23.56 12.50
CA MET A 144 3.71 -22.96 11.60
C MET A 144 4.15 -21.57 11.16
N GLU A 145 4.58 -20.72 12.10
CA GLU A 145 5.06 -19.38 11.81
C GLU A 145 6.33 -19.39 10.94
N SER A 146 7.27 -20.29 11.22
CA SER A 146 8.44 -20.48 10.35
C SER A 146 8.04 -20.87 8.92
N PHE A 147 7.00 -21.69 8.74
CA PHE A 147 6.54 -22.10 7.42
C PHE A 147 5.80 -20.99 6.69
N LYS A 148 4.99 -20.18 7.37
CA LYS A 148 4.35 -18.98 6.79
C LYS A 148 5.40 -18.05 6.17
N LYS A 149 6.47 -17.78 6.91
CA LYS A 149 7.59 -16.96 6.44
C LYS A 149 8.30 -17.59 5.24
N ILE A 150 8.59 -18.89 5.30
CA ILE A 150 9.20 -19.67 4.20
C ILE A 150 8.33 -19.57 2.93
N TRP A 151 7.02 -19.73 3.07
CA TRP A 151 6.06 -19.70 1.97
C TRP A 151 5.94 -18.32 1.32
N ALA A 152 5.77 -17.27 2.13
CA ALA A 152 5.74 -15.90 1.63
C ALA A 152 7.05 -15.53 0.93
N ARG A 153 8.20 -15.92 1.50
CA ARG A 153 9.52 -15.67 0.93
C ARG A 153 9.78 -16.43 -0.36
N PHE A 154 9.25 -17.66 -0.50
CA PHE A 154 9.32 -18.41 -1.76
C PHE A 154 8.69 -17.62 -2.92
N TRP A 155 7.50 -17.07 -2.72
CA TRP A 155 6.83 -16.28 -3.75
C TRP A 155 7.53 -14.96 -4.05
N ALA A 156 8.00 -14.25 -3.02
CA ALA A 156 8.75 -13.01 -3.20
C ALA A 156 10.06 -13.23 -3.99
N ILE A 157 10.82 -14.30 -3.68
CA ILE A 157 12.03 -14.66 -4.43
C ILE A 157 11.68 -15.06 -5.87
N SER A 158 10.59 -15.82 -6.05
CA SER A 158 10.11 -16.22 -7.38
C SER A 158 9.77 -14.99 -8.23
N LEU A 159 9.03 -14.03 -7.66
CA LEU A 159 8.66 -12.80 -8.35
C LEU A 159 9.88 -11.94 -8.71
N ASN A 160 10.83 -11.79 -7.78
CA ASN A 160 12.07 -11.06 -8.03
C ASN A 160 12.86 -11.65 -9.21
N ARG A 161 12.80 -12.97 -9.44
CA ARG A 161 13.47 -13.66 -10.56
C ARG A 161 12.74 -13.55 -11.89
N CYS A 162 11.45 -13.26 -11.90
CA CYS A 162 10.72 -13.08 -13.14
C CYS A 162 11.15 -11.79 -13.84
N ARG A 163 11.43 -11.86 -15.15
CA ARG A 163 11.64 -10.68 -16.00
C ARG A 163 10.36 -9.85 -16.06
N GLY A 164 10.47 -8.52 -16.22
CA GLY A 164 9.31 -7.62 -16.29
C GLY A 164 8.54 -7.36 -14.99
N GLY A 165 8.69 -8.22 -13.98
CA GLY A 165 8.05 -8.05 -12.66
C GLY A 165 8.67 -6.94 -11.82
N PRO A 166 8.05 -6.58 -10.69
CA PRO A 166 8.58 -5.57 -9.79
C PRO A 166 9.92 -6.00 -9.15
N THR A 167 10.61 -5.02 -8.58
CA THR A 167 11.79 -5.25 -7.73
C THR A 167 11.38 -5.06 -6.27
N LEU A 168 11.41 -6.13 -5.49
CA LEU A 168 11.04 -6.12 -4.07
C LEU A 168 12.26 -5.93 -3.17
N PHE A 169 12.11 -5.23 -2.05
CA PHE A 169 13.03 -5.14 -0.92
C PHE A 169 13.08 -6.46 -0.13
N VAL A 170 13.34 -7.58 -0.81
CA VAL A 170 13.43 -8.91 -0.21
C VAL A 170 14.80 -9.51 -0.51
N PRO A 171 15.53 -10.02 0.50
CA PRO A 171 16.83 -10.63 0.30
C PRO A 171 16.79 -11.82 -0.67
N PRO A 172 17.75 -11.93 -1.62
CA PRO A 172 17.77 -13.01 -2.61
C PRO A 172 18.16 -14.38 -2.03
N ARG A 173 18.66 -14.42 -0.77
CA ARG A 173 19.16 -15.65 -0.15
C ARG A 173 18.06 -16.64 0.18
N ALA A 174 18.38 -17.91 -0.08
CA ALA A 174 17.59 -19.07 0.32
C ALA A 174 17.68 -19.29 1.84
N PHE A 175 16.52 -19.42 2.48
CA PHE A 175 16.27 -20.26 3.66
C PHE A 175 17.38 -20.42 4.71
N SER A 176 18.07 -19.35 5.12
CA SER A 176 18.86 -19.39 6.35
C SER A 176 17.98 -18.99 7.52
N ARG A 177 17.76 -19.93 8.46
CA ARG A 177 16.99 -19.70 9.69
C ARG A 177 17.63 -18.67 10.63
N SER A 178 18.86 -18.23 10.37
CA SER A 178 19.66 -17.40 11.28
C SER A 178 19.88 -15.97 10.78
N GLU A 179 19.33 -15.56 9.64
CA GLU A 179 19.45 -14.17 9.20
C GLU A 179 18.42 -13.31 9.95
N THR A 180 18.92 -12.28 10.64
CA THR A 180 18.10 -11.18 11.14
C THR A 180 17.49 -10.48 9.93
N GLU A 181 16.27 -10.87 9.55
CA GLU A 181 15.49 -10.14 8.55
C GLU A 181 15.44 -8.67 9.00
N MET A 182 15.67 -7.74 8.07
CA MET A 182 15.31 -6.35 8.34
C MET A 182 13.83 -6.37 8.74
N PRO A 183 13.47 -5.86 9.93
CA PRO A 183 12.08 -5.74 10.31
C PRO A 183 11.47 -4.60 9.49
N LEU A 184 11.20 -4.86 8.21
CA LEU A 184 10.52 -3.93 7.34
C LEU A 184 9.11 -3.74 7.90
N ARG A 185 8.79 -2.52 8.30
CA ARG A 185 7.44 -2.20 8.74
C ARG A 185 6.51 -2.33 7.54
N ASP A 186 5.32 -2.84 7.80
CA ASP A 186 4.27 -2.85 6.80
C ASP A 186 3.92 -1.39 6.43
N PRO A 187 3.85 -1.05 5.13
CA PRO A 187 3.45 0.29 4.74
C PRO A 187 1.99 0.54 5.15
N PRO A 188 1.59 1.81 5.34
CA PRO A 188 0.20 2.16 5.49
C PRO A 188 -0.58 1.72 4.25
N ARG A 189 -1.89 1.53 4.43
CA ARG A 189 -2.76 0.99 3.37
C ARG A 189 -2.69 1.81 2.09
N TYR A 190 -2.54 3.13 2.18
CA TYR A 190 -2.47 3.99 1.01
C TYR A 190 -1.15 4.74 0.95
N LEU A 191 -0.60 4.80 -0.26
CA LEU A 191 0.55 5.64 -0.60
C LEU A 191 0.21 6.50 -1.80
N PHE A 192 0.82 7.67 -1.86
CA PHE A 192 0.49 8.73 -2.79
C PHE A 192 1.74 9.27 -3.48
N ARG A 193 1.62 9.66 -4.75
CA ARG A 193 2.70 10.27 -5.52
C ARG A 193 2.15 11.38 -6.41
N VAL A 194 2.80 12.53 -6.38
CA VAL A 194 2.54 13.64 -7.31
C VAL A 194 3.41 13.47 -8.55
N TYR A 195 2.83 13.71 -9.72
CA TYR A 195 3.58 13.85 -10.96
C TYR A 195 2.90 14.83 -11.93
N ASP A 196 3.71 15.34 -12.85
CA ASP A 196 3.41 16.34 -13.88
C ASP A 196 4.26 16.02 -15.14
N SER A 197 4.17 16.84 -16.19
CA SER A 197 4.94 16.61 -17.42
C SER A 197 6.47 16.70 -17.23
N LYS A 198 6.92 17.35 -16.14
CA LYS A 198 8.33 17.55 -15.80
C LYS A 198 8.85 16.49 -14.84
N SER A 199 7.98 15.59 -14.38
CA SER A 199 8.33 14.53 -13.45
C SER A 199 9.16 13.46 -14.15
N LYS A 200 10.26 13.08 -13.50
CA LYS A 200 11.23 12.14 -14.07
C LYS A 200 10.72 10.69 -13.96
N GLY A 201 11.26 9.81 -14.81
CA GLY A 201 10.84 8.41 -14.91
C GLY A 201 9.55 8.25 -15.69
N ILE A 202 8.97 7.04 -15.67
CA ILE A 202 7.68 6.77 -16.29
C ILE A 202 6.60 7.03 -15.24
N ASN A 203 5.66 7.92 -15.54
CA ASN A 203 4.50 8.18 -14.68
C ASN A 203 3.24 8.06 -15.54
N SER A 204 2.53 6.94 -15.45
CA SER A 204 1.31 6.67 -16.20
C SER A 204 0.28 5.94 -15.34
N PRO A 205 -1.01 5.90 -15.76
CA PRO A 205 -2.04 5.14 -15.06
C PRO A 205 -1.78 3.62 -14.97
N LYS A 206 -0.88 3.09 -15.81
CA LYS A 206 -0.56 1.66 -15.86
C LYS A 206 0.73 1.31 -15.14
N ILE A 207 1.74 2.17 -15.30
CA ILE A 207 3.10 1.92 -14.86
C ILE A 207 3.67 3.20 -14.24
N ILE A 208 4.29 3.05 -13.07
CA ILE A 208 5.20 4.02 -12.48
C ILE A 208 6.60 3.39 -12.44
N ALA A 209 7.62 4.06 -12.97
CA ALA A 209 8.97 3.53 -12.99
C ALA A 209 10.03 4.60 -12.74
N SER A 210 11.14 4.17 -12.14
CA SER A 210 12.32 5.00 -11.88
C SER A 210 12.97 5.50 -13.17
N VAL A 211 13.78 6.55 -13.05
CA VAL A 211 14.52 7.14 -14.18
C VAL A 211 15.41 6.11 -14.85
N ARG A 212 16.13 5.33 -14.05
CA ARG A 212 16.99 4.25 -14.55
C ARG A 212 16.24 3.25 -15.43
N HIS A 213 14.99 2.93 -15.09
CA HIS A 213 14.18 2.03 -15.90
C HIS A 213 13.72 2.68 -17.21
N SER A 214 13.44 3.99 -17.19
CA SER A 214 13.00 4.76 -18.36
C SER A 214 14.12 5.06 -19.38
N ALA A 215 15.38 5.00 -18.96
CA ALA A 215 16.49 5.61 -19.71
C ALA A 215 17.15 4.72 -20.77
N MET A 216 16.86 3.42 -20.87
CA MET A 216 17.64 2.52 -21.75
C MET A 216 16.88 1.32 -22.34
N GLU A 217 17.02 1.14 -23.65
CA GLU A 217 16.97 -0.17 -24.32
C GLU A 217 18.42 -0.66 -24.52
N PRO A 218 18.75 -1.95 -24.27
CA PRO A 218 17.89 -3.03 -23.78
C PRO A 218 17.61 -2.95 -22.26
N PRO A 219 16.59 -3.66 -21.75
CA PRO A 219 16.23 -3.63 -20.34
C PRO A 219 17.40 -4.03 -19.43
N ILE A 220 17.80 -3.09 -18.56
CA ILE A 220 18.87 -3.27 -17.58
C ILE A 220 18.47 -4.37 -16.58
N PRO A 221 19.42 -5.21 -16.11
CA PRO A 221 19.17 -6.16 -15.02
C PRO A 221 18.53 -5.46 -13.80
N LYS A 222 17.55 -6.11 -13.17
CA LYS A 222 16.97 -5.63 -11.90
C LYS A 222 18.09 -5.42 -10.88
N ILE A 223 18.15 -4.22 -10.30
CA ILE A 223 19.08 -3.88 -9.24
C ILE A 223 18.25 -3.65 -7.98
N ASN A 224 18.60 -4.34 -6.91
CA ASN A 224 18.03 -4.10 -5.60
C ASN A 224 19.01 -3.27 -4.78
N ILE A 225 18.59 -2.15 -4.21
CA ILE A 225 19.44 -1.31 -3.38
C ILE A 225 20.05 -2.07 -2.19
N LEU A 226 19.37 -3.08 -1.67
CA LEU A 226 19.85 -3.87 -0.53
C LEU A 226 20.96 -4.88 -0.89
N PHE A 227 21.04 -5.36 -2.14
CA PHE A 227 21.91 -6.49 -2.53
C PHE A 227 22.57 -6.32 -3.91
N GLY A 228 22.42 -5.17 -4.56
CA GLY A 228 22.89 -4.94 -5.92
C GLY A 228 22.25 -5.89 -6.94
N ASN A 229 23.10 -6.46 -7.80
CA ASN A 229 22.75 -7.50 -8.78
C ASN A 229 23.23 -8.90 -8.35
N THR A 230 23.81 -9.03 -7.15
CA THR A 230 24.47 -10.26 -6.72
C THR A 230 23.53 -11.16 -5.90
N LYS A 231 23.85 -12.46 -5.83
CA LYS A 231 23.12 -13.44 -4.99
C LYS A 231 23.73 -13.56 -3.58
N GLN A 232 24.65 -12.66 -3.23
CA GLN A 232 25.41 -12.69 -1.97
C GLN A 232 24.99 -11.49 -1.08
N PRO A 233 25.27 -11.52 0.23
CA PRO A 233 25.12 -10.35 1.08
C PRO A 233 26.00 -9.24 0.54
N PRO A 234 25.54 -7.97 0.65
CA PRO A 234 26.36 -6.87 0.20
C PRO A 234 27.64 -6.82 1.03
N THR A 235 28.77 -6.62 0.34
CA THR A 235 30.01 -6.18 1.00
C THR A 235 29.79 -4.82 1.66
N ASP A 236 30.67 -4.41 2.58
CA ASP A 236 30.52 -3.08 3.20
C ASP A 236 30.69 -1.95 2.17
N GLU A 237 31.49 -2.16 1.12
CA GLU A 237 31.58 -1.25 -0.04
C GLU A 237 30.24 -1.17 -0.81
N GLU A 238 29.56 -2.30 -1.02
CA GLU A 238 28.25 -2.33 -1.68
C GLU A 238 27.18 -1.64 -0.82
N LYS A 239 27.20 -1.83 0.51
CA LYS A 239 26.33 -1.09 1.43
C LYS A 239 26.62 0.41 1.40
N GLN A 240 27.89 0.80 1.34
CA GLN A 240 28.28 2.21 1.23
C GLN A 240 27.79 2.82 -0.08
N SER A 241 27.95 2.10 -1.20
CA SER A 241 27.43 2.52 -2.51
C SER A 241 25.90 2.65 -2.50
N ALA A 242 25.21 1.70 -1.86
CA ALA A 242 23.75 1.74 -1.71
C ALA A 242 23.29 2.92 -0.84
N SER A 243 24.01 3.20 0.25
CA SER A 243 23.73 4.37 1.10
C SER A 243 23.90 5.67 0.36
N LYS A 244 24.98 5.84 -0.42
CA LYS A 244 25.20 7.01 -1.27
C LYS A 244 24.04 7.19 -2.25
N LYS A 245 23.61 6.13 -2.91
CA LYS A 245 22.46 6.17 -3.84
C LYS A 245 21.16 6.58 -3.14
N LEU A 246 20.91 6.05 -1.94
CA LEU A 246 19.75 6.44 -1.14
C LEU A 246 19.82 7.93 -0.76
N HIS A 247 20.97 8.39 -0.26
CA HIS A 247 21.18 9.77 0.12
C HIS A 247 20.99 10.73 -1.07
N SER A 248 21.61 10.43 -2.21
CA SER A 248 21.46 11.20 -3.44
C SER A 248 20.02 11.21 -3.97
N HIS A 249 19.26 10.12 -3.83
CA HIS A 249 17.84 10.09 -4.17
C HIS A 249 17.02 11.05 -3.29
N LEU A 250 17.25 11.01 -1.97
CA LEU A 250 16.49 11.81 -1.00
C LEU A 250 16.85 13.31 -1.04
N ILE A 251 18.10 13.66 -1.42
CA ILE A 251 18.55 15.05 -1.56
C ILE A 251 18.37 15.58 -2.98
N GLY A 252 18.34 14.72 -3.99
CA GLY A 252 18.25 15.10 -5.41
C GLY A 252 17.26 16.22 -5.76
N PRO A 253 16.08 16.31 -5.13
CA PRO A 253 15.16 17.44 -5.33
C PRO A 253 15.74 18.83 -4.98
N ASN A 254 16.72 18.90 -4.07
CA ASN A 254 17.30 20.12 -3.50
C ASN A 254 18.65 20.52 -4.12
N LEU A 255 19.18 19.74 -5.08
CA LEU A 255 20.42 20.07 -5.76
C LEU A 255 20.20 21.20 -6.78
N ASN A 256 21.07 22.21 -6.70
CA ASN A 256 21.05 23.39 -7.57
C ASN A 256 21.76 23.15 -8.91
N ASP A 257 22.71 22.22 -8.96
CA ASP A 257 23.43 21.87 -10.19
C ASP A 257 22.63 20.83 -10.99
N GLU A 258 22.09 21.25 -12.14
CA GLU A 258 21.31 20.39 -13.02
C GLU A 258 22.14 19.28 -13.68
N THR A 259 23.47 19.44 -13.79
CA THR A 259 24.38 18.42 -14.34
C THR A 259 24.60 17.30 -13.32
N GLU A 260 24.93 17.65 -12.08
CA GLU A 260 25.09 16.70 -10.98
C GLU A 260 23.78 15.93 -10.72
N LYS A 261 22.65 16.66 -10.75
CA LYS A 261 21.32 16.10 -10.62
C LYS A 261 20.98 15.14 -11.76
N ALA A 262 21.34 15.45 -13.01
CA ALA A 262 21.10 14.56 -14.14
C ALA A 262 21.91 13.25 -14.02
N GLU A 263 23.16 13.33 -13.58
CA GLU A 263 24.02 12.15 -13.38
C GLU A 263 23.50 11.24 -12.26
N ILE A 264 23.14 11.83 -11.11
CA ILE A 264 22.54 11.10 -9.99
C ILE A 264 21.25 10.39 -10.43
N LEU A 265 20.36 11.10 -11.14
CA LEU A 265 19.07 10.58 -11.56
C LEU A 265 19.20 9.47 -12.61
N GLN A 266 20.23 9.47 -13.46
CA GLN A 266 20.42 8.42 -14.48
C GLN A 266 20.61 7.03 -13.88
N HIS A 267 21.16 6.96 -12.67
CA HIS A 267 21.41 5.70 -11.96
C HIS A 267 20.38 5.41 -10.86
N ASP A 268 19.41 6.29 -10.68
CA ASP A 268 18.40 6.19 -9.65
C ASP A 268 17.35 5.13 -10.00
N ASN A 269 17.32 4.07 -9.19
CA ASN A 269 16.35 2.99 -9.31
C ASN A 269 15.16 3.14 -8.36
N LEU A 270 15.08 4.24 -7.61
CA LEU A 270 14.05 4.45 -6.59
C LEU A 270 12.92 5.32 -7.13
N VAL A 271 11.75 5.18 -6.50
CA VAL A 271 10.59 6.01 -6.75
C VAL A 271 9.98 6.35 -5.39
N SER A 272 9.92 7.65 -5.09
CA SER A 272 9.28 8.17 -3.87
C SER A 272 7.75 8.11 -3.93
N TRP A 273 7.19 7.76 -2.78
CA TRP A 273 5.79 7.78 -2.41
C TRP A 273 5.66 8.43 -1.04
N SER A 274 4.49 8.94 -0.70
CA SER A 274 4.19 9.50 0.62
C SER A 274 2.95 8.83 1.20
N SER A 275 2.96 8.54 2.50
CA SER A 275 1.77 8.12 3.24
C SER A 275 0.82 9.28 3.55
N SER A 276 1.30 10.53 3.44
CA SER A 276 0.55 11.74 3.75
C SER A 276 -0.13 12.32 2.52
N LEU A 277 -1.44 12.09 2.36
CA LEU A 277 -2.23 12.78 1.34
C LEU A 277 -2.23 14.31 1.56
N LEU A 278 -2.19 14.76 2.82
CA LEU A 278 -2.09 16.17 3.19
C LEU A 278 -0.83 16.82 2.59
N TYR A 279 0.33 16.18 2.76
CA TYR A 279 1.59 16.63 2.16
C TYR A 279 1.51 16.59 0.63
N VAL A 280 0.97 15.52 0.05
CA VAL A 280 0.86 15.36 -1.41
C VAL A 280 -0.04 16.42 -2.04
N ILE A 281 -1.18 16.76 -1.44
CA ILE A 281 -2.05 17.85 -1.90
C ILE A 281 -1.28 19.18 -1.87
N GLN A 282 -0.58 19.46 -0.77
CA GLN A 282 0.17 20.70 -0.64
C GLN A 282 1.36 20.77 -1.61
N TYR A 283 2.02 19.64 -1.86
CA TYR A 283 3.07 19.54 -2.86
C TYR A 283 2.52 19.77 -4.27
N ALA A 284 1.34 19.22 -4.57
CA ALA A 284 0.64 19.45 -5.82
C ALA A 284 0.26 20.93 -5.99
N ASN A 285 -0.23 21.60 -4.94
CA ASN A 285 -0.49 23.05 -4.94
C ASN A 285 0.78 23.85 -5.28
N SER A 286 1.91 23.55 -4.60
CA SER A 286 3.19 24.22 -4.83
C SER A 286 3.68 24.02 -6.28
N ARG A 287 3.59 22.79 -6.79
CA ARG A 287 3.93 22.44 -8.18
C ARG A 287 3.05 23.19 -9.18
N PHE A 288 1.73 23.18 -8.96
CA PHE A 288 0.77 23.86 -9.81
C PHE A 288 1.06 25.37 -9.88
N CYS A 289 1.36 26.00 -8.75
CA CYS A 289 1.69 27.42 -8.70
C CYS A 289 2.99 27.76 -9.45
N LYS A 290 3.98 26.85 -9.45
CA LYS A 290 5.28 27.04 -10.12
C LYS A 290 5.23 26.77 -11.62
N LEU A 291 4.43 25.79 -12.05
CA LEU A 291 4.46 25.27 -13.41
C LEU A 291 3.25 25.68 -14.26
N GLY A 292 2.11 25.97 -13.64
CA GLY A 292 0.85 26.27 -14.34
C GLY A 292 0.23 25.08 -15.09
N GLU A 293 0.80 23.89 -14.96
CA GLU A 293 0.35 22.65 -15.61
C GLU A 293 -0.58 21.84 -14.71
N ASP A 294 -1.35 20.92 -15.31
CA ASP A 294 -2.21 20.03 -14.54
C ASP A 294 -1.36 19.01 -13.78
N VAL A 295 -1.44 19.06 -12.45
CA VAL A 295 -0.69 18.18 -11.55
C VAL A 295 -1.57 17.01 -11.16
N VAL A 296 -1.03 15.80 -11.30
CA VAL A 296 -1.74 14.55 -11.03
C VAL A 296 -1.22 13.91 -9.75
N ILE A 297 -2.14 13.35 -8.98
CA ILE A 297 -1.87 12.52 -7.81
C ILE A 297 -2.24 11.08 -8.16
N CYS A 298 -1.27 10.17 -8.05
CA CYS A 298 -1.49 8.72 -8.05
C CYS A 298 -1.62 8.25 -6.61
N ALA A 299 -2.66 7.48 -6.32
CA ALA A 299 -2.84 6.78 -5.06
C ALA A 299 -2.84 5.28 -5.31
N VAL A 300 -2.18 4.50 -4.45
CA VAL A 300 -2.13 3.03 -4.52
C VAL A 300 -2.63 2.42 -3.22
N ASP A 301 -3.33 1.28 -3.29
CA ASP A 301 -3.63 0.45 -2.11
C ASP A 301 -2.51 -0.59 -1.94
N THR A 302 -1.65 -0.41 -0.94
CA THR A 302 -0.46 -1.23 -0.69
C THR A 302 -0.80 -2.69 -0.37
N THR A 303 -2.04 -2.99 0.03
CA THR A 303 -2.50 -4.37 0.25
C THR A 303 -2.66 -5.16 -1.05
N GLN A 304 -2.72 -4.46 -2.19
CA GLN A 304 -2.80 -5.07 -3.53
C GLN A 304 -1.40 -5.30 -4.16
N PHE A 305 -0.34 -5.13 -3.36
CA PHE A 305 1.04 -5.32 -3.79
C PHE A 305 1.74 -6.37 -2.91
N PRO A 306 2.74 -7.09 -3.45
CA PRO A 306 3.56 -8.00 -2.66
C PRO A 306 4.20 -7.31 -1.46
N LYS A 307 4.34 -8.05 -0.35
CA LYS A 307 5.15 -7.59 0.79
C LYS A 307 6.58 -7.32 0.33
N GLY A 308 7.16 -6.23 0.84
CA GLY A 308 8.47 -5.73 0.41
C GLY A 308 8.44 -4.96 -0.92
N GLN A 309 7.27 -4.63 -1.48
CA GLN A 309 7.19 -3.74 -2.65
C GLN A 309 7.57 -2.28 -2.30
N PHE A 310 7.17 -1.86 -1.10
CA PHE A 310 7.43 -0.54 -0.54
C PHE A 310 8.21 -0.70 0.75
N VAL A 311 9.12 0.23 1.00
CA VAL A 311 9.85 0.32 2.27
C VAL A 311 9.91 1.78 2.68
N ARG A 312 9.92 2.04 3.98
CA ARG A 312 10.10 3.38 4.47
C ARG A 312 11.54 3.86 4.27
N ASP A 313 11.72 5.12 3.87
CA ASP A 313 13.04 5.73 3.73
C ASP A 313 13.87 5.67 5.03
N MET A 314 13.21 5.90 6.16
CA MET A 314 13.80 5.87 7.50
C MET A 314 14.37 4.49 7.87
N ASP A 315 13.65 3.42 7.52
CA ASP A 315 14.08 2.04 7.77
C ASP A 315 15.34 1.73 6.94
N LEU A 316 15.43 2.25 5.72
CA LEU A 316 16.62 2.11 4.88
C LEU A 316 17.79 2.96 5.39
N LEU A 317 17.53 4.20 5.82
CA LEU A 317 18.55 5.07 6.41
C LEU A 317 19.14 4.47 7.68
N GLU A 318 18.30 3.84 8.52
CA GLU A 318 18.75 3.10 9.69
C GLU A 318 19.59 1.89 9.29
N TYR A 319 19.12 1.09 8.33
CA TYR A 319 19.85 -0.09 7.84
C TYR A 319 21.24 0.25 7.32
N PHE A 320 21.37 1.32 6.55
CA PHE A 320 22.66 1.76 6.00
C PHE A 320 23.48 2.61 6.98
N SER A 321 22.93 3.00 8.14
CA SER A 321 23.64 3.84 9.12
C SER A 321 24.86 3.19 9.76
N HIS A 322 24.99 1.87 9.65
CA HIS A 322 26.12 1.10 10.16
C HIS A 322 27.31 1.00 9.17
N GLY A 323 27.21 1.61 7.99
CA GLY A 323 28.32 1.69 7.03
C GLY A 323 29.25 2.88 7.27
N ASP A 324 30.33 2.95 6.48
CA ASP A 324 31.25 4.09 6.44
C ASP A 324 30.62 5.27 5.70
N LEU A 325 29.75 6.00 6.41
CA LEU A 325 29.09 7.20 5.91
C LEU A 325 29.95 8.45 6.11
N THR A 326 29.85 9.40 5.18
CA THR A 326 30.40 10.75 5.36
C THR A 326 29.70 11.47 6.51
N ASP A 327 30.33 12.49 7.07
CA ASP A 327 29.72 13.27 8.16
C ASP A 327 28.44 13.98 7.71
N GLU A 328 28.36 14.37 6.43
CA GLU A 328 27.17 14.93 5.80
C GLU A 328 26.03 13.91 5.71
N GLU A 329 26.32 12.68 5.26
CA GLU A 329 25.34 11.59 5.19
C GLU A 329 24.80 11.24 6.59
N LYS A 330 25.69 11.20 7.60
CA LYS A 330 25.30 10.98 9.00
C LYS A 330 24.44 12.13 9.52
N ALA A 331 24.81 13.37 9.23
CA ALA A 331 24.07 14.56 9.64
C ALA A 331 22.67 14.57 9.02
N PHE A 332 22.54 14.30 7.72
CA PHE A 332 21.27 14.20 7.03
C PHE A 332 20.39 13.08 7.58
N SER A 333 20.95 11.87 7.74
CA SER A 333 20.24 10.72 8.33
C SER A 333 19.75 11.04 9.76
N LYS A 334 20.56 11.75 10.55
CA LYS A 334 20.18 12.17 11.89
C LYS A 334 19.09 13.24 11.86
N LEU A 335 19.22 14.26 11.01
CA LEU A 335 18.24 15.33 10.85
C LEU A 335 16.87 14.73 10.52
N ARG A 336 16.81 13.92 9.45
CA ARG A 336 15.60 13.28 8.97
C ARG A 336 14.96 12.35 10.02
N ARG A 337 15.77 11.68 10.85
CA ARG A 337 15.29 10.84 11.98
C ARG A 337 14.83 11.62 13.20
N SER A 338 15.38 12.82 13.41
CA SER A 338 15.08 13.64 14.59
C SER A 338 13.91 14.61 14.39
N GLY A 339 13.59 14.95 13.14
CA GLY A 339 12.54 15.90 12.80
C GLY A 339 11.17 15.25 12.68
N VAL A 340 10.29 15.48 13.67
CA VAL A 340 8.84 15.26 13.50
C VAL A 340 8.28 16.18 12.40
N ARG A 341 8.94 17.34 12.21
CA ARG A 341 8.66 18.38 11.21
C ARG A 341 8.93 17.91 9.77
N ASP A 342 10.05 17.21 9.55
CA ASP A 342 10.44 16.77 8.20
C ASP A 342 9.78 15.44 7.78
N ASN A 343 8.81 14.94 8.55
CA ASN A 343 8.16 13.67 8.26
C ASN A 343 7.03 13.85 7.23
N ASN A 344 7.41 13.78 5.96
CA ASN A 344 6.48 13.67 4.84
C ASN A 344 5.89 12.25 4.67
N GLY A 345 6.28 11.29 5.52
CA GLY A 345 5.86 9.90 5.43
C GLY A 345 6.39 9.20 4.18
N GLU A 346 7.65 9.41 3.83
CA GLU A 346 8.21 8.89 2.57
C GLU A 346 8.44 7.38 2.58
N TYR A 347 7.97 6.74 1.50
CA TYR A 347 8.17 5.34 1.18
C TYR A 347 8.79 5.23 -0.21
N LEU A 348 9.62 4.22 -0.40
CA LEU A 348 10.34 3.98 -1.65
C LEU A 348 9.88 2.67 -2.26
N SER A 349 9.73 2.66 -3.59
CA SER A 349 9.66 1.46 -4.43
C SER A 349 10.86 1.40 -5.37
N GLN A 350 11.16 0.25 -5.96
CA GLN A 350 12.32 0.08 -6.84
C GLN A 350 11.94 -0.34 -8.26
N GLY A 351 12.64 0.20 -9.25
CA GLY A 351 12.50 -0.14 -10.65
C GLY A 351 11.14 0.26 -11.19
N MET A 352 10.39 -0.74 -11.65
CA MET A 352 9.07 -0.56 -12.27
C MET A 352 7.99 -1.14 -11.37
N LEU A 353 6.92 -0.37 -11.20
CA LEU A 353 5.71 -0.73 -10.48
C LEU A 353 4.52 -0.71 -11.44
N HIS A 354 3.85 -1.86 -11.56
CA HIS A 354 2.61 -1.99 -12.33
C HIS A 354 1.42 -1.61 -11.45
N VAL A 355 0.80 -0.48 -11.76
CA VAL A 355 -0.26 0.12 -10.95
C VAL A 355 -1.65 -0.02 -11.56
N GLU A 356 -1.77 -0.52 -12.80
CA GLU A 356 -3.06 -0.76 -13.46
C GLU A 356 -3.99 -1.61 -12.59
N GLY A 357 -5.23 -1.16 -12.42
CA GLY A 357 -6.23 -1.81 -11.57
C GLY A 357 -5.94 -1.74 -10.06
N ARG A 358 -4.83 -1.16 -9.61
CA ARG A 358 -4.43 -1.11 -8.19
C ARG A 358 -4.15 0.30 -7.70
N SER A 359 -4.40 1.28 -8.57
CA SER A 359 -4.26 2.69 -8.31
C SER A 359 -5.49 3.46 -8.75
N CYS A 360 -5.61 4.69 -8.24
CA CYS A 360 -6.40 5.72 -8.88
C CYS A 360 -5.50 6.92 -9.19
N THR A 361 -5.85 7.65 -10.24
CA THR A 361 -5.20 8.90 -10.59
C THR A 361 -6.24 10.01 -10.62
N LEU A 362 -5.89 11.17 -10.10
CA LEU A 362 -6.77 12.34 -10.00
C LEU A 362 -5.95 13.61 -10.16
N SER A 363 -6.53 14.64 -10.77
CA SER A 363 -5.87 15.95 -10.86
C SER A 363 -6.18 16.81 -9.63
N LEU A 364 -5.31 17.78 -9.37
CA LEU A 364 -5.58 18.81 -8.36
C LEU A 364 -6.89 19.57 -8.66
N ARG A 365 -7.20 19.76 -9.95
CA ARG A 365 -8.46 20.35 -10.40
C ARG A 365 -9.67 19.49 -10.00
N ALA A 366 -9.60 18.18 -10.17
CA ALA A 366 -10.68 17.29 -9.77
C ALA A 366 -10.96 17.35 -8.25
N LEU A 367 -9.90 17.42 -7.42
CA LEU A 367 -10.06 17.62 -5.97
C LEU A 367 -10.76 18.93 -5.63
N LYS A 368 -10.36 20.03 -6.28
CA LYS A 368 -11.03 21.32 -6.14
C LYS A 368 -12.52 21.20 -6.47
N GLU A 369 -12.84 20.67 -7.66
CA GLU A 369 -14.23 20.57 -8.15
C GLU A 369 -15.09 19.63 -7.31
N ALA A 370 -14.47 18.67 -6.62
CA ALA A 370 -15.14 17.80 -5.67
C ALA A 370 -15.36 18.44 -4.29
N GLY A 371 -14.90 19.67 -4.06
CA GLY A 371 -15.15 20.43 -2.83
C GLY A 371 -14.03 20.34 -1.79
N LEU A 372 -12.79 19.99 -2.19
CA LEU A 372 -11.67 19.94 -1.25
C LEU A 372 -11.45 21.28 -0.53
N TRP A 373 -11.60 22.42 -1.22
CA TRP A 373 -11.45 23.74 -0.62
C TRP A 373 -12.66 24.19 0.20
N ASP A 374 -13.82 23.57 0.00
CA ASP A 374 -14.97 23.79 0.88
C ASP A 374 -14.80 23.04 2.20
N LEU A 375 -14.15 21.88 2.15
CA LEU A 375 -13.82 21.08 3.33
C LEU A 375 -12.60 21.63 4.09
N TYR A 376 -11.58 22.09 3.36
CA TYR A 376 -10.31 22.61 3.87
C TYR A 376 -9.90 23.89 3.11
N PRO A 377 -10.45 25.05 3.49
CA PRO A 377 -10.17 26.34 2.84
C PRO A 377 -8.69 26.73 2.81
N GLU A 378 -7.88 26.21 3.73
CA GLU A 378 -6.45 26.47 3.83
C GLU A 378 -5.67 25.97 2.60
N PHE A 379 -6.20 25.00 1.84
CA PHE A 379 -5.61 24.59 0.56
C PHE A 379 -5.95 25.50 -0.62
N ASN A 380 -6.80 26.52 -0.43
CA ASN A 380 -7.32 27.34 -1.52
C ASN A 380 -6.29 28.35 -2.03
N ILE A 381 -5.51 27.93 -3.03
CA ILE A 381 -4.50 28.76 -3.69
C ILE A 381 -5.07 29.95 -4.48
N ASN A 382 -6.36 29.96 -4.80
CA ASN A 382 -6.97 31.03 -5.63
C ASN A 382 -7.29 32.28 -4.83
N VAL A 383 -7.54 32.15 -3.53
CA VAL A 383 -7.78 33.30 -2.63
C VAL A 383 -6.51 33.73 -1.89
N ALA A 384 -5.46 32.91 -1.95
CA ALA A 384 -4.17 33.20 -1.33
C ALA A 384 -3.39 34.26 -2.11
N THR A 385 -2.71 35.17 -1.39
CA THR A 385 -1.81 36.17 -1.99
C THR A 385 -0.63 35.49 -2.69
N LEU A 386 -0.03 36.16 -3.69
CA LEU A 386 1.06 35.60 -4.50
C LEU A 386 2.26 35.08 -3.70
N GLY A 387 2.54 35.67 -2.53
CA GLY A 387 3.60 35.26 -1.62
C GLY A 387 3.15 34.39 -0.44
N ALA A 388 1.91 33.88 -0.46
CA ALA A 388 1.41 33.05 0.63
C ALA A 388 2.14 31.70 0.69
N PRO A 389 2.48 31.18 1.88
CA PRO A 389 3.20 29.91 2.05
C PRO A 389 2.54 28.72 1.33
N VAL A 390 1.21 28.69 1.24
CA VAL A 390 0.43 27.67 0.50
C VAL A 390 0.84 27.54 -0.98
N ARG A 391 1.46 28.56 -1.57
CA ARG A 391 1.87 28.59 -2.99
C ARG A 391 3.29 28.09 -3.22
N SER A 392 4.19 28.16 -2.23
CA SER A 392 5.63 27.95 -2.46
C SER A 392 6.33 27.10 -1.40
N GLU A 393 5.87 27.11 -0.15
CA GLU A 393 6.58 26.53 1.01
C GLU A 393 5.93 25.22 1.44
N CYS A 394 6.14 24.13 0.70
CA CYS A 394 5.42 22.88 0.93
C CYS A 394 5.63 22.30 2.34
N GLU A 395 6.88 22.06 2.74
CA GLU A 395 7.20 21.41 4.02
C GLU A 395 6.80 22.30 5.21
N THR A 396 7.22 23.56 5.21
CA THR A 396 6.90 24.53 6.26
C THR A 396 5.40 24.75 6.41
N TYR A 397 4.65 24.83 5.31
CA TYR A 397 3.21 25.01 5.38
C TYR A 397 2.48 23.75 5.88
N VAL A 398 2.92 22.56 5.47
CA VAL A 398 2.38 21.30 5.99
C VAL A 398 2.58 21.19 7.50
N ASP A 399 3.75 21.59 8.01
CA ASP A 399 4.01 21.62 9.45
C ASP A 399 3.11 22.60 10.19
N LEU A 400 2.91 23.77 9.61
CA LEU A 400 1.99 24.77 10.12
C LEU A 400 0.56 24.23 10.19
N LEU A 401 0.09 23.57 9.12
CA LEU A 401 -1.22 22.90 9.09
C LEU A 401 -1.31 21.80 10.14
N ARG A 402 -0.28 20.95 10.30
CA ARG A 402 -0.28 19.89 11.32
C ARG A 402 -0.33 20.45 12.74
N GLY A 403 0.31 21.60 12.97
CA GLY A 403 0.21 22.33 14.23
C GLY A 403 -1.22 22.81 14.49
N PHE A 404 -1.80 23.57 13.56
CA PHE A 404 -3.15 24.13 13.69
C PHE A 404 -4.25 23.06 13.73
N TRP A 405 -4.15 22.05 12.88
CA TRP A 405 -5.09 20.92 12.82
C TRP A 405 -4.76 19.84 13.86
N GLY A 406 -3.76 20.10 14.69
CA GLY A 406 -3.40 19.40 15.93
C GLY A 406 -4.49 19.47 16.98
N ASP A 407 -5.17 20.62 17.04
CA ASP A 407 -6.19 20.91 18.05
C ASP A 407 -7.52 20.24 17.72
N GLN A 408 -8.24 19.87 18.77
CA GLN A 408 -9.49 19.13 18.62
C GLN A 408 -10.59 20.03 18.03
N CYS A 409 -11.27 19.57 16.98
CA CYS A 409 -12.37 20.28 16.35
C CYS A 409 -13.64 19.42 16.25
N ALA A 410 -14.79 20.08 16.28
CA ALA A 410 -16.07 19.41 16.05
C ALA A 410 -16.23 18.98 14.58
N THR A 411 -17.06 17.96 14.34
CA THR A 411 -17.43 17.52 12.99
C THR A 411 -18.87 17.92 12.70
N THR A 412 -19.18 18.30 11.46
CA THR A 412 -20.54 18.62 11.03
C THR A 412 -20.96 17.60 9.98
N LYS A 413 -22.27 17.46 9.74
CA LYS A 413 -22.77 16.59 8.66
C LYS A 413 -22.23 17.02 7.30
N LYS A 414 -22.16 18.33 7.05
CA LYS A 414 -21.56 18.91 5.85
C LYS A 414 -20.11 18.47 5.65
N HIS A 415 -19.29 18.38 6.71
CA HIS A 415 -17.92 17.85 6.59
C HIS A 415 -17.89 16.41 6.10
N ILE A 416 -18.78 15.55 6.64
CA ILE A 416 -18.86 14.14 6.26
C ILE A 416 -19.35 14.02 4.81
N GLU A 417 -20.37 14.78 4.42
CA GLU A 417 -20.90 14.80 3.06
C GLU A 417 -19.86 15.25 2.03
N LEU A 418 -19.11 16.33 2.33
CA LEU A 418 -18.03 16.79 1.48
C LEU A 418 -16.92 15.74 1.34
N ALA A 419 -16.50 15.12 2.45
CA ALA A 419 -15.48 14.07 2.42
C ALA A 419 -15.93 12.86 1.59
N ARG A 420 -17.19 12.44 1.70
CA ARG A 420 -17.78 11.36 0.89
C ARG A 420 -17.86 11.74 -0.59
N ASN A 421 -18.25 12.96 -0.90
CA ASN A 421 -18.31 13.45 -2.28
C ASN A 421 -16.92 13.49 -2.93
N ILE A 422 -15.88 13.94 -2.20
CA ILE A 422 -14.49 13.89 -2.66
C ILE A 422 -14.04 12.44 -2.86
N ALA A 423 -14.32 11.56 -1.89
CA ALA A 423 -13.98 10.13 -1.99
C ALA A 423 -14.61 9.48 -3.23
N ALA A 424 -15.90 9.68 -3.45
CA ALA A 424 -16.63 9.10 -4.57
C ALA A 424 -16.15 9.64 -5.93
N LYS A 425 -15.90 10.96 -6.04
CA LYS A 425 -15.52 11.60 -7.30
C LYS A 425 -14.05 11.40 -7.67
N CYS A 426 -13.15 11.39 -6.69
CA CYS A 426 -11.70 11.39 -6.94
C CYS A 426 -11.03 10.04 -6.68
N PHE A 427 -11.62 9.17 -5.87
CA PHE A 427 -11.02 7.91 -5.42
C PHE A 427 -11.89 6.69 -5.72
N GLY A 428 -12.65 6.71 -6.83
CA GLY A 428 -13.64 5.68 -7.15
C GLY A 428 -13.11 4.24 -7.29
N ALA A 429 -11.79 4.03 -7.38
CA ALA A 429 -11.18 2.70 -7.33
C ALA A 429 -11.12 2.11 -5.89
N PHE A 430 -11.40 2.92 -4.86
CA PHE A 430 -11.27 2.58 -3.46
C PHE A 430 -12.60 2.69 -2.70
N SER A 431 -12.62 2.19 -1.47
CA SER A 431 -13.77 2.31 -0.58
C SER A 431 -14.05 3.78 -0.27
N GLU A 432 -15.25 4.27 -0.64
CA GLU A 432 -15.71 5.63 -0.36
C GLU A 432 -15.57 5.96 1.14
N THR A 433 -16.01 5.03 2.01
CA THR A 433 -15.94 5.20 3.45
C THR A 433 -14.50 5.32 3.95
N ASP A 434 -13.59 4.49 3.45
CA ASP A 434 -12.19 4.53 3.90
C ASP A 434 -11.50 5.82 3.44
N MET A 435 -11.77 6.27 2.21
CA MET A 435 -11.21 7.52 1.69
C MET A 435 -11.80 8.75 2.36
N ALA A 436 -13.10 8.74 2.68
CA ALA A 436 -13.72 9.79 3.49
C ALA A 436 -13.09 9.86 4.88
N LEU A 437 -12.83 8.72 5.54
CA LEU A 437 -12.10 8.68 6.81
C LEU A 437 -10.69 9.28 6.68
N LEU A 438 -9.97 8.93 5.62
CA LEU A 438 -8.62 9.43 5.37
C LEU A 438 -8.61 10.96 5.23
N LEU A 439 -9.57 11.52 4.49
CA LEU A 439 -9.73 12.97 4.35
C LEU A 439 -10.07 13.63 5.69
N LEU A 440 -11.05 13.08 6.42
CA LEU A 440 -11.48 13.60 7.71
C LEU A 440 -10.34 13.58 8.76
N ALA A 441 -9.38 12.66 8.64
CA ALA A 441 -8.25 12.51 9.54
C ALA A 441 -7.22 13.66 9.49
N PHE A 442 -7.32 14.57 8.51
CA PHE A 442 -6.45 15.75 8.43
C PHE A 442 -6.55 16.62 9.68
N HIS A 443 -7.74 16.71 10.28
CA HIS A 443 -7.96 17.36 11.57
C HIS A 443 -8.06 16.35 12.71
N LYS A 444 -7.67 16.76 13.91
CA LYS A 444 -8.03 16.05 15.13
C LYS A 444 -9.51 16.31 15.41
N ARG A 445 -10.37 15.37 15.04
CA ARG A 445 -11.82 15.50 15.26
C ARG A 445 -12.24 14.95 16.62
N GLU A 446 -13.27 15.53 17.21
CA GLU A 446 -13.93 14.99 18.40
C GLU A 446 -14.69 13.70 18.07
N LEU A 447 -14.49 12.67 18.90
CA LEU A 447 -15.00 11.32 18.67
C LEU A 447 -16.09 10.99 19.68
N ALA A 448 -17.15 10.31 19.23
CA ALA A 448 -18.31 9.99 20.05
C ALA A 448 -18.00 8.99 21.19
N THR A 449 -16.98 8.15 21.01
CA THR A 449 -16.55 7.17 22.01
C THR A 449 -15.13 7.46 22.46
N GLU A 450 -14.90 7.56 23.77
CA GLU A 450 -13.55 7.55 24.32
C GLU A 450 -12.90 6.18 24.09
N GLY A 451 -11.62 6.20 23.71
CA GLY A 451 -10.88 4.98 23.42
C GLY A 451 -9.39 5.25 23.38
N THR A 452 -8.61 4.24 23.77
CA THR A 452 -7.14 4.31 23.74
C THR A 452 -6.68 4.49 22.30
N THR A 453 -6.04 5.64 22.02
CA THR A 453 -5.42 5.94 20.74
C THR A 453 -4.23 5.02 20.51
N SER A 454 -4.26 4.24 19.43
CA SER A 454 -3.08 3.51 18.96
C SER A 454 -2.33 4.38 17.97
N TYR A 455 -1.20 4.97 18.40
CA TYR A 455 -0.35 5.76 17.51
C TYR A 455 0.56 4.83 16.70
N LEU A 456 0.55 4.99 15.38
CA LEU A 456 1.64 4.49 14.55
C LEU A 456 2.85 5.36 14.88
N ARG A 457 3.79 4.81 15.65
CA ARG A 457 5.05 5.50 15.94
C ARG A 457 5.71 5.88 14.62
N ASP A 458 6.16 7.12 14.56
CA ASP A 458 6.92 7.68 13.45
C ASP A 458 6.10 7.99 12.18
N GLU A 459 4.79 7.75 12.06
CA GLU A 459 4.03 8.21 10.88
C GLU A 459 3.56 9.67 11.02
N PRO A 460 3.25 10.37 9.91
CA PRO A 460 2.57 11.65 9.97
C PRO A 460 1.29 11.60 10.81
N MET A 461 0.98 12.70 11.50
CA MET A 461 -0.11 12.74 12.49
C MET A 461 -1.47 12.36 11.89
N GLU A 462 -1.77 12.87 10.70
CA GLU A 462 -2.98 12.55 9.95
C GLU A 462 -3.08 11.07 9.56
N VAL A 463 -1.95 10.40 9.29
CA VAL A 463 -1.90 8.97 8.98
C VAL A 463 -2.19 8.14 10.23
N SER A 464 -1.60 8.54 11.37
CA SER A 464 -1.89 7.93 12.68
C SER A 464 -3.36 8.08 13.08
N ARG A 465 -3.95 9.26 12.85
CA ARG A 465 -5.39 9.50 13.11
C ARG A 465 -6.26 8.64 12.21
N TYR A 466 -5.95 8.55 10.93
CA TYR A 466 -6.67 7.67 9.99
C TYR A 466 -6.65 6.21 10.46
N TRP A 467 -5.50 5.73 10.93
CA TRP A 467 -5.39 4.38 11.48
C TRP A 467 -6.30 4.18 12.70
N ASP A 468 -6.29 5.12 13.65
CA ASP A 468 -7.14 5.09 14.84
C ASP A 468 -8.63 5.08 14.48
N LEU A 469 -9.06 5.98 13.58
CA LEU A 469 -10.43 6.05 13.07
C LEU A 469 -10.86 4.73 12.41
N THR A 470 -9.99 4.13 11.60
CA THR A 470 -10.26 2.84 10.95
C THR A 470 -10.43 1.72 11.98
N CYS A 471 -9.61 1.70 13.03
CA CYS A 471 -9.71 0.72 14.10
C CYS A 471 -11.00 0.88 14.90
N ARG A 472 -11.41 2.12 15.21
CA ARG A 472 -12.67 2.40 15.90
C ARG A 472 -13.88 2.06 15.04
N LEU A 473 -13.88 2.44 13.76
CA LEU A 473 -14.99 2.10 12.85
C LEU A 473 -15.16 0.58 12.74
N LYS A 474 -14.06 -0.20 12.72
CA LYS A 474 -14.13 -1.67 12.74
C LYS A 474 -14.78 -2.22 14.02
N LYS A 475 -14.55 -1.59 15.18
CA LYS A 475 -15.15 -1.98 16.47
C LYS A 475 -16.63 -1.63 16.58
N LEU A 476 -17.07 -0.56 15.92
CA LEU A 476 -18.49 -0.12 15.90
C LEU A 476 -19.40 -1.04 15.05
N ARG A 477 -18.85 -2.09 14.40
CA ARG A 477 -19.60 -2.95 13.48
C ARG A 477 -20.56 -3.92 14.19
N ALA A 478 -21.75 -3.39 14.47
CA ALA A 478 -23.03 -4.07 14.21
C ALA A 478 -24.01 -3.18 13.39
N ALA A 479 -23.86 -1.84 13.35
CA ALA A 479 -24.69 -0.96 12.51
C ALA A 479 -24.13 0.48 12.25
N GLY A 480 -22.91 0.83 12.71
CA GLY A 480 -22.46 2.24 12.74
C GLY A 480 -22.09 2.85 11.38
N SER A 481 -22.67 4.00 11.08
CA SER A 481 -22.34 4.93 10.00
C SER A 481 -21.12 5.81 10.37
N LEU A 482 -20.57 6.58 9.42
CA LEU A 482 -19.50 7.56 9.72
C LEU A 482 -19.93 8.59 10.78
N ASP A 483 -21.22 8.92 10.79
CA ASP A 483 -21.82 9.88 11.71
C ASP A 483 -21.67 9.43 13.16
N ASP A 484 -21.74 8.12 13.41
CA ASP A 484 -21.63 7.52 14.74
C ASP A 484 -20.20 7.55 15.30
N LEU A 485 -19.21 7.88 14.47
CA LEU A 485 -17.81 7.95 14.89
C LEU A 485 -17.46 9.30 15.53
N PHE A 486 -18.14 10.37 15.14
CA PHE A 486 -17.78 11.75 15.50
C PHE A 486 -18.84 12.40 16.39
N VAL A 487 -18.41 13.34 17.24
CA VAL A 487 -19.36 14.25 17.88
C VAL A 487 -19.81 15.28 16.83
N LEU A 488 -21.10 15.21 16.47
CA LEU A 488 -21.69 16.09 15.47
C LEU A 488 -22.17 17.40 16.08
N LYS A 489 -21.64 18.51 15.59
CA LYS A 489 -22.18 19.84 15.86
C LYS A 489 -23.39 20.07 14.96
N LEU A 490 -24.50 20.54 15.54
CA LEU A 490 -25.64 21.05 14.77
C LEU A 490 -25.19 22.28 13.99
N ASP A 491 -25.57 22.38 12.71
CA ASP A 491 -25.35 23.60 11.96
C ASP A 491 -26.21 24.70 12.60
N ASP A 492 -25.58 25.57 13.39
CA ASP A 492 -26.22 26.78 13.88
C ASP A 492 -26.56 27.63 12.65
N GLY A 493 -27.83 27.63 12.26
CA GLY A 493 -28.40 28.44 11.17
C GLY A 493 -28.37 29.95 11.45
N THR A 494 -27.33 30.46 12.10
CA THR A 494 -27.08 31.88 12.33
C THR A 494 -25.74 32.24 11.73
N SER A 495 -25.79 32.64 10.46
CA SER A 495 -25.02 33.79 10.00
C SER A 495 -25.35 34.94 10.96
N ARG A 496 -24.50 35.17 11.96
CA ARG A 496 -24.33 36.51 12.51
C ARG A 496 -23.40 37.22 11.54
N ALA A 497 -24.01 38.02 10.68
CA ALA A 497 -23.35 39.18 10.13
C ALA A 497 -22.89 40.05 11.31
N GLU A 498 -21.58 40.23 11.44
CA GLU A 498 -20.92 41.42 11.97
C GLU A 498 -19.51 41.51 11.38
#